data_AF-A0A934R118-F1
#
_entry.id   AF-A0A934R118-F1
#
_cell.length_a   1.000
_cell.length_b   1.000
_cell.length_c   1.000
_cell.angle_alpha   90.00
_cell.angle_beta   90.00
_cell.angle_gamma   90.00
#
_symmetry.space_group_name_H-M   'P 1'
#
loop_
_entity.id
_entity.type
_entity.pdbx_description
1 polymer ?
#
loop_
_entity_poly.entity_id
_entity_poly.type
_entity_poly.pdbx_seq_one_letter_code
_entity_poly.pdbx_strand_id
1 'polypeptide(L)'
;MNFSTSRLIPSAEPLSTTVSSPKLDLIQLTWNHIAERYLSRIRTNRILAGRVRSIRLLAVHDAIHSVIDPGNGHLFKEISEGSSIEAAYAAVAKASHDVLASVFTAAEDREDLADLLEESLSLIGKEDEKAAGKSSGTDSAGTYIKSFAPLLSNHRPEKPTPVRTVRRELAAVSGGSSW
;
A
#
# COMPACT_ATOMS: atom_id res chain seq x y z
N MET A 1 46.09 33.46 22.89
CA MET A 1 44.63 33.71 22.96
C MET A 1 43.97 32.62 22.12
N ASN A 2 43.40 31.59 22.76
CA ASN A 2 42.80 30.45 22.08
C ASN A 2 41.27 30.65 22.02
N PHE A 3 40.71 30.67 20.81
CA PHE A 3 39.27 30.66 20.61
C PHE A 3 38.77 29.21 20.60
N SER A 4 38.21 28.76 21.72
CA SER A 4 37.42 27.52 21.76
C SER A 4 36.00 27.84 21.30
N THR A 5 35.74 27.64 20.02
CA THR A 5 34.38 27.67 19.46
C THR A 5 33.71 26.34 19.75
N SER A 6 33.05 26.24 20.91
CA SER A 6 32.12 25.14 21.19
C SER A 6 30.94 25.24 20.22
N ARG A 7 31.00 24.51 19.10
CA ARG A 7 29.81 24.23 18.30
C ARG A 7 28.92 23.30 19.12
N LEU A 8 27.87 23.87 19.70
CA LEU A 8 26.73 23.08 20.15
C LEU A 8 26.13 22.43 18.90
N ILE A 9 26.37 21.12 18.75
CA ILE A 9 25.64 20.28 17.82
C ILE A 9 24.18 20.32 18.31
N PRO A 10 23.20 20.75 17.50
CA PRO A 10 21.80 20.61 17.90
C PRO A 10 21.55 19.12 18.13
N SER A 11 21.10 18.79 19.35
CA SER A 11 20.63 17.45 19.68
C SER A 11 19.58 17.07 18.64
N ALA A 12 19.92 16.13 17.75
CA ALA A 12 18.94 15.52 16.89
C ALA A 12 17.93 14.82 17.80
N GLU A 13 16.77 15.43 18.02
CA GLU A 13 15.65 14.73 18.61
C GLU A 13 15.40 13.47 17.77
N PRO A 14 15.27 12.29 18.38
CA PRO A 14 14.93 11.10 17.63
C PRO A 14 13.60 11.37 16.91
N LEU A 15 13.60 11.28 15.58
CA LEU A 15 12.40 11.29 14.74
C LEU A 15 11.47 10.19 15.27
N SER A 16 10.49 10.58 16.09
CA SER A 16 9.50 9.67 16.64
C SER A 16 8.48 9.38 15.54
N THR A 17 8.86 8.55 14.57
CA THR A 17 8.00 8.16 13.44
C THR A 17 6.90 7.17 13.84
N THR A 18 6.83 6.76 15.11
CA THR A 18 5.85 5.77 15.56
C THR A 18 4.58 6.47 16.01
N VAL A 19 3.69 6.71 15.05
CA VAL A 19 2.30 7.06 15.33
C VAL A 19 1.61 5.82 15.93
N SER A 20 1.58 5.72 17.26
CA SER A 20 0.91 4.62 17.97
C SER A 20 -0.04 5.18 19.01
N SER A 21 -1.26 4.65 19.02
CA SER A 21 -2.22 4.79 20.11
C SER A 21 -2.99 3.48 20.25
N PRO A 22 -3.42 3.08 21.46
CA PRO A 22 -4.12 1.80 21.65
C PRO A 22 -5.37 1.65 20.76
N LYS A 23 -6.07 2.76 20.50
CA LYS A 23 -7.25 2.78 19.62
C LYS A 23 -6.87 2.57 18.16
N LEU A 24 -5.79 3.21 17.70
CA LEU A 24 -5.28 3.07 16.33
C LEU A 24 -4.70 1.66 16.10
N ASP A 25 -4.04 1.09 17.09
CA ASP A 25 -3.48 -0.27 17.01
C ASP A 25 -4.61 -1.31 16.94
N LEU A 26 -5.67 -1.12 17.74
CA LEU A 26 -6.85 -1.99 17.72
C LEU A 26 -7.52 -1.99 16.35
N ILE A 27 -7.71 -0.83 15.71
CA ILE A 27 -8.36 -0.80 14.39
C ILE A 27 -7.49 -1.39 13.29
N GLN A 28 -6.18 -1.17 13.35
CA GLN A 28 -5.25 -1.83 12.44
C GLN A 28 -5.33 -3.35 12.59
N LEU A 29 -5.39 -3.85 13.82
CA LEU A 29 -5.55 -5.28 14.09
C LEU A 29 -6.89 -5.82 13.57
N THR A 30 -8.00 -5.11 13.81
CA THR A 30 -9.33 -5.49 13.31
C THR A 30 -9.34 -5.59 11.78
N TRP A 31 -8.86 -4.56 11.08
CA TRP A 31 -8.83 -4.59 9.61
C TRP A 31 -7.79 -5.56 9.05
N ASN A 32 -6.72 -5.88 9.80
CA ASN A 32 -5.82 -6.98 9.45
C ASN A 32 -6.57 -8.32 9.53
N HIS A 33 -7.34 -8.56 10.58
CA HIS A 33 -8.13 -9.78 10.72
C HIS A 33 -9.17 -9.92 9.60
N ILE A 34 -9.91 -8.85 9.30
CA ILE A 34 -10.86 -8.80 8.17
C ILE A 34 -10.14 -9.12 6.86
N ALA A 35 -9.01 -8.46 6.58
CA ALA A 35 -8.25 -8.69 5.36
C ALA A 35 -7.80 -10.16 5.24
N GLU A 36 -7.33 -10.79 6.32
CA GLU A 36 -6.92 -12.20 6.29
C GLU A 36 -8.07 -13.15 5.96
N ARG A 37 -9.30 -12.87 6.44
CA ARG A 37 -10.50 -13.63 6.05
C ARG A 37 -10.69 -13.63 4.54
N TYR A 38 -10.57 -12.47 3.91
CA TYR A 38 -10.69 -12.30 2.47
C TYR A 38 -9.53 -12.92 1.68
N LEU A 39 -8.30 -12.64 2.09
CA LEU A 39 -7.08 -13.16 1.45
C LEU A 39 -7.02 -14.70 1.49
N SER A 40 -7.60 -15.33 2.52
CA SER A 40 -7.69 -16.78 2.62
C SER A 40 -8.43 -17.43 1.45
N ARG A 41 -9.39 -16.72 0.84
CA ARG A 41 -10.19 -17.21 -0.30
C ARG A 41 -9.39 -17.26 -1.60
N ILE A 42 -8.36 -16.42 -1.73
CA ILE A 42 -7.44 -16.40 -2.88
C ILE A 42 -6.08 -17.03 -2.56
N ARG A 43 -5.94 -17.72 -1.42
CA ARG A 43 -4.66 -18.28 -0.94
C ARG A 43 -4.00 -19.28 -1.90
N THR A 44 -4.78 -19.89 -2.79
CA THR A 44 -4.29 -20.78 -3.85
C THR A 44 -3.36 -20.03 -4.81
N ASN A 45 -3.58 -18.73 -5.00
CA ASN A 45 -2.65 -17.82 -5.64
C ASN A 45 -1.88 -17.00 -4.59
N ARG A 46 -0.85 -17.62 -4.00
CA ARG A 46 -0.01 -17.00 -2.96
C ARG A 46 0.60 -15.67 -3.37
N ILE A 47 0.95 -15.51 -4.65
CA ILE A 47 1.55 -14.29 -5.19
C ILE A 47 0.53 -13.15 -5.18
N LEU A 48 -0.68 -13.40 -5.68
CA LEU A 48 -1.76 -12.42 -5.67
C LEU A 48 -2.14 -12.05 -4.23
N ALA A 49 -2.34 -13.04 -3.36
CA ALA A 49 -2.67 -12.79 -1.95
C ALA A 49 -1.60 -11.93 -1.25
N GLY A 50 -0.31 -12.21 -1.49
CA GLY A 50 0.79 -11.42 -0.98
C GLY A 50 0.79 -9.98 -1.51
N ARG A 51 0.56 -9.80 -2.82
CA ARG A 51 0.48 -8.47 -3.44
C ARG A 51 -0.67 -7.63 -2.88
N VAL A 52 -1.86 -8.20 -2.77
CA VAL A 52 -3.03 -7.51 -2.18
C VAL A 52 -2.73 -7.10 -0.74
N ARG A 53 -2.13 -7.99 0.07
CA ARG A 53 -1.72 -7.66 1.43
C ARG A 53 -0.74 -6.48 1.46
N SER A 54 0.32 -6.52 0.67
CA SER A 54 1.33 -5.46 0.62
C SER A 54 0.73 -4.12 0.18
N ILE A 55 -0.05 -4.12 -0.90
CA ILE A 55 -0.72 -2.91 -1.42
C ILE A 55 -1.65 -2.31 -0.38
N ARG A 56 -2.44 -3.15 0.32
CA ARG A 56 -3.31 -2.69 1.41
C ARG A 56 -2.49 -2.04 2.53
N LEU A 57 -1.43 -2.69 3.01
CA LEU A 57 -0.64 -2.18 4.13
C LEU A 57 0.05 -0.86 3.78
N LEU A 58 0.55 -0.71 2.55
CA LEU A 58 1.14 0.54 2.07
C LEU A 58 0.10 1.65 1.94
N ALA A 59 -1.08 1.36 1.41
CA ALA A 59 -2.18 2.32 1.34
C ALA A 59 -2.63 2.79 2.74
N VAL A 60 -2.75 1.86 3.69
CA VAL A 60 -3.08 2.18 5.09
C VAL A 60 -2.00 3.05 5.73
N HIS A 61 -0.73 2.70 5.55
CA HIS A 61 0.39 3.49 6.05
C HIS A 61 0.33 4.94 5.55
N ASP A 62 0.19 5.12 4.24
CA ASP A 62 0.11 6.44 3.61
C ASP A 62 -1.12 7.25 4.08
N ALA A 63 -2.25 6.57 4.29
CA ALA A 63 -3.47 7.18 4.79
C ALA A 63 -3.35 7.64 6.26
N ILE A 64 -2.63 6.90 7.11
CA ILE A 64 -2.36 7.31 8.50
C ILE A 64 -1.39 8.50 8.54
N HIS A 65 -0.27 8.40 7.80
CA HIS A 65 0.77 9.42 7.85
C HIS A 65 0.31 10.76 7.28
N SER A 66 -0.52 10.75 6.25
CA SER A 66 -1.16 11.98 5.75
C SER A 66 -2.08 12.67 6.77
N VAL A 67 -2.59 11.94 7.79
CA VAL A 67 -3.41 12.48 8.88
C VAL A 67 -2.55 12.95 10.06
N ILE A 68 -1.71 12.08 10.61
CA ILE A 68 -1.08 12.32 11.92
C ILE A 68 0.32 12.96 11.82
N ASP A 69 1.02 12.78 10.69
CA ASP A 69 2.35 13.33 10.48
C ASP A 69 2.50 13.85 9.04
N PRO A 70 1.66 14.83 8.62
CA PRO A 70 1.72 15.38 7.27
C PRO A 70 3.09 16.03 7.04
N GLY A 71 3.80 15.57 6.00
CA GLY A 71 5.17 15.98 5.69
C GLY A 71 6.25 14.92 5.89
N ASN A 72 6.00 13.85 6.66
CA ASN A 72 6.94 12.74 6.86
C ASN A 72 6.29 11.37 6.61
N GLY A 73 7.03 10.46 5.96
CA GLY A 73 6.66 9.04 5.86
C GLY A 73 5.53 8.67 4.88
N HIS A 74 4.85 9.63 4.26
CA HIS A 74 3.91 9.36 3.17
C HIS A 74 4.65 9.20 1.83
N LEU A 75 4.10 8.39 0.93
CA LEU A 75 4.61 8.16 -0.42
C LEU A 75 3.84 8.95 -1.48
N PHE A 76 2.52 9.15 -1.32
CA PHE A 76 1.71 9.80 -2.35
C PHE A 76 0.75 10.88 -1.84
N LYS A 77 0.23 10.80 -0.61
CA LYS A 77 -0.68 11.82 -0.06
C LYS A 77 0.00 12.68 1.00
N GLU A 78 0.17 13.97 0.70
CA GLU A 78 1.00 14.87 1.50
C GLU A 78 0.29 15.40 2.77
N ILE A 79 -0.97 15.83 2.65
CA ILE A 79 -1.69 16.49 3.76
C ILE A 79 -3.18 16.11 3.77
N SER A 80 -3.69 15.71 4.92
CA SER A 80 -5.12 15.58 5.24
C SER A 80 -5.63 16.84 5.95
N GLU A 81 -6.91 17.16 5.79
CA GLU A 81 -7.57 18.25 6.52
C GLU A 81 -7.80 17.92 8.01
N GLY A 82 -7.92 16.62 8.34
CA GLY A 82 -8.00 16.12 9.71
C GLY A 82 -6.64 15.68 10.22
N SER A 83 -6.41 15.82 11.53
CA SER A 83 -5.14 15.53 12.21
C SER A 83 -5.28 14.73 13.50
N SER A 84 -6.45 14.14 13.75
CA SER A 84 -6.74 13.38 14.95
C SER A 84 -6.53 11.87 14.79
N ILE A 85 -6.50 11.15 15.93
CA ILE A 85 -6.56 9.69 15.96
C ILE A 85 -7.87 9.18 15.35
N GLU A 86 -8.97 9.91 15.53
CA GLU A 86 -10.27 9.59 14.94
C GLU A 86 -10.24 9.65 13.41
N ALA A 87 -9.58 10.66 12.83
CA ALA A 87 -9.37 10.74 11.39
C ALA A 87 -8.46 9.60 10.90
N ALA A 88 -7.40 9.26 11.63
CA ALA A 88 -6.54 8.14 11.24
C ALA A 88 -7.26 6.81 11.31
N TYR A 89 -8.15 6.63 12.29
CA TYR A 89 -9.01 5.47 12.40
C TYR A 89 -9.93 5.32 11.18
N ALA A 90 -10.60 6.42 10.77
CA ALA A 90 -11.40 6.43 9.54
C ALA A 90 -10.54 6.14 8.29
N ALA A 91 -9.32 6.67 8.25
CA ALA A 91 -8.39 6.47 7.15
C ALA A 91 -7.95 5.00 7.01
N VAL A 92 -7.62 4.32 8.12
CA VAL A 92 -7.30 2.88 8.15
C VAL A 92 -8.44 2.04 7.60
N ALA A 93 -9.64 2.27 8.12
CA ALA A 93 -10.83 1.51 7.75
C ALA A 93 -11.13 1.69 6.27
N LYS A 94 -11.17 2.95 5.81
CA LYS A 94 -11.50 3.28 4.43
C LYS A 94 -10.46 2.80 3.42
N ALA A 95 -9.16 2.97 3.72
CA ALA A 95 -8.11 2.48 2.84
C ALA A 95 -8.11 0.94 2.72
N SER A 96 -8.30 0.25 3.85
CA SER A 96 -8.41 -1.21 3.87
C SER A 96 -9.60 -1.70 3.06
N HIS A 97 -10.78 -1.10 3.30
CA HIS A 97 -12.01 -1.39 2.57
C HIS A 97 -11.81 -1.24 1.06
N ASP A 98 -11.33 -0.09 0.59
CA ASP A 98 -11.28 0.23 -0.84
C ASP A 98 -10.31 -0.69 -1.59
N VAL A 99 -9.16 -1.04 -0.98
CA VAL A 99 -8.23 -2.02 -1.57
C VAL A 99 -8.88 -3.41 -1.67
N LEU A 100 -9.54 -3.88 -0.61
CA LEU A 100 -10.22 -5.18 -0.63
C LEU A 100 -11.37 -5.19 -1.65
N ALA A 101 -12.23 -4.17 -1.66
CA ALA A 101 -13.37 -4.06 -2.56
C ALA A 101 -12.97 -3.94 -4.05
N SER A 102 -11.75 -3.48 -4.34
CA SER A 102 -11.19 -3.47 -5.69
C SER A 102 -10.84 -4.87 -6.22
N VAL A 103 -10.58 -5.83 -5.31
CA VAL A 103 -10.19 -7.21 -5.63
C VAL A 103 -11.38 -8.16 -5.53
N PHE A 104 -12.17 -8.04 -4.46
CA PHE A 104 -13.33 -8.88 -4.17
C PHE A 104 -14.59 -8.19 -4.68
N THR A 105 -14.97 -8.51 -5.92
CA THR A 105 -15.98 -7.77 -6.69
C THR A 105 -17.36 -8.41 -6.73
N ALA A 106 -17.54 -9.59 -6.11
CA ALA A 106 -18.84 -10.21 -5.94
C ALA A 106 -19.77 -9.30 -5.11
N ALA A 107 -21.09 -9.39 -5.36
CA ALA A 107 -22.05 -8.50 -4.71
C ALA A 107 -22.06 -8.70 -3.19
N GLU A 108 -22.01 -9.95 -2.75
CA GLU A 108 -22.02 -10.35 -1.35
C GLU A 108 -20.75 -9.90 -0.62
N ASP A 109 -19.60 -9.93 -1.31
CA ASP A 109 -18.32 -9.46 -0.76
C ASP A 109 -18.32 -7.95 -0.56
N ARG A 110 -18.93 -7.21 -1.49
CA ARG A 110 -19.02 -5.76 -1.42
C ARG A 110 -19.99 -5.30 -0.33
N GLU A 111 -21.09 -6.01 -0.15
CA GLU A 111 -22.05 -5.75 0.91
C GLU A 111 -21.42 -6.01 2.28
N ASP A 112 -20.81 -7.18 2.50
CA ASP A 112 -20.11 -7.47 3.77
C ASP A 112 -18.96 -6.50 4.06
N LEU A 113 -18.16 -6.12 3.06
CA LEU A 113 -17.13 -5.09 3.25
C LEU A 113 -17.73 -3.72 3.61
N ALA A 114 -18.83 -3.32 2.97
CA ALA A 114 -19.51 -2.07 3.25
C ALA A 114 -20.07 -2.05 4.68
N ASP A 115 -20.67 -3.14 5.13
CA ASP A 115 -21.20 -3.29 6.50
C ASP A 115 -20.09 -3.18 7.54
N LEU A 116 -18.96 -3.86 7.34
CA LEU A 116 -17.80 -3.78 8.24
C LEU A 116 -17.19 -2.36 8.28
N LEU A 117 -17.21 -1.67 7.14
CA LEU A 117 -16.80 -0.27 7.06
C LEU A 117 -17.77 0.62 7.84
N GLU A 118 -19.07 0.46 7.65
CA GLU A 118 -20.09 1.21 8.38
C GLU A 118 -19.98 0.98 9.89
N GLU A 119 -19.86 -0.27 10.32
CA GLU A 119 -19.66 -0.64 11.72
C GLU A 119 -18.42 0.05 12.30
N SER A 120 -17.28 -0.03 11.61
CA SER A 120 -16.05 0.65 12.04
C SER A 120 -16.27 2.15 12.17
N LEU A 121 -16.81 2.79 11.12
CA LEU A 121 -17.02 4.24 11.08
C LEU A 121 -18.04 4.74 12.11
N SER A 122 -18.98 3.89 12.55
CA SER A 122 -19.96 4.22 13.59
C SER A 122 -19.31 4.46 14.96
N LEU A 123 -18.11 3.94 15.20
CA LEU A 123 -17.35 4.10 16.44
C LEU A 123 -16.70 5.48 16.58
N ILE A 124 -16.78 6.31 15.53
CA ILE A 124 -16.18 7.64 15.48
C ILE A 124 -17.27 8.70 15.68
N GLY A 125 -17.27 9.36 16.83
CA GLY A 125 -18.26 10.40 17.14
C GLY A 125 -18.01 11.77 16.50
N LYS A 126 -16.79 12.05 16.01
CA LYS A 126 -16.45 13.32 15.36
C LYS A 126 -16.65 13.21 13.86
N GLU A 127 -17.77 13.73 13.37
CA GLU A 127 -18.16 13.63 11.95
C GLU A 127 -17.14 14.26 11.00
N ASP A 128 -16.59 15.43 11.33
CA ASP A 128 -15.61 16.12 10.49
C ASP A 128 -14.30 15.32 10.38
N GLU A 129 -13.80 14.80 11.51
CA GLU A 129 -12.60 13.94 11.54
C GLU A 129 -12.84 12.63 10.78
N LYS A 130 -14.03 12.04 10.94
CA LYS A 130 -14.44 10.85 10.18
C LYS A 130 -14.44 11.14 8.68
N ALA A 131 -14.99 12.27 8.25
CA ALA A 131 -15.03 12.67 6.84
C ALA A 131 -13.63 12.90 6.28
N ALA A 132 -12.79 13.64 7.00
CA ALA A 132 -11.39 13.88 6.61
C ALA A 132 -10.60 12.56 6.51
N GLY A 133 -10.74 11.68 7.50
CA GLY A 133 -10.12 10.36 7.49
C GLY A 133 -10.59 9.49 6.32
N LYS A 134 -11.90 9.46 6.03
CA LYS A 134 -12.43 8.75 4.86
C LYS A 134 -11.85 9.28 3.56
N SER A 135 -11.75 10.59 3.41
CA SER A 135 -11.13 11.22 2.25
C SER A 135 -9.67 10.79 2.11
N SER A 136 -8.90 10.84 3.21
CA SER A 136 -7.53 10.31 3.25
C SER A 136 -7.41 8.86 2.81
N GLY A 137 -8.21 7.97 3.40
CA GLY A 137 -8.20 6.55 3.06
C GLY A 137 -8.58 6.26 1.61
N THR A 138 -9.57 6.98 1.08
CA THR A 138 -10.04 6.84 -0.32
C THR A 138 -8.94 7.22 -1.31
N ASP A 139 -8.33 8.38 -1.11
CA ASP A 139 -7.31 8.91 -2.02
C ASP A 139 -6.05 8.03 -2.01
N SER A 140 -5.63 7.61 -0.82
CA SER A 140 -4.50 6.69 -0.68
C SER A 140 -4.79 5.37 -1.38
N ALA A 141 -5.88 4.67 -1.03
CA ALA A 141 -6.23 3.41 -1.67
C ALA A 141 -6.35 3.54 -3.19
N GLY A 142 -7.04 4.59 -3.67
CA GLY A 142 -7.17 4.87 -5.09
C GLY A 142 -5.83 5.03 -5.80
N THR A 143 -4.87 5.70 -5.17
CA THR A 143 -3.51 5.87 -5.70
C THR A 143 -2.77 4.54 -5.80
N TYR A 144 -2.77 3.76 -4.73
CA TYR A 144 -2.10 2.45 -4.70
C TYR A 144 -2.74 1.45 -5.66
N ILE A 145 -4.08 1.39 -5.74
CA ILE A 145 -4.80 0.54 -6.68
C ILE A 145 -4.41 0.90 -8.11
N LYS A 146 -4.36 2.20 -8.47
CA LYS A 146 -3.96 2.66 -9.81
C LYS A 146 -2.50 2.32 -10.11
N SER A 147 -1.59 2.67 -9.20
CA SER A 147 -0.14 2.46 -9.36
C SER A 147 0.23 0.98 -9.48
N PHE A 148 -0.51 0.10 -8.82
CA PHE A 148 -0.23 -1.33 -8.78
C PHE A 148 -1.29 -2.21 -9.49
N ALA A 149 -2.19 -1.62 -10.28
CA ALA A 149 -3.21 -2.35 -11.04
C ALA A 149 -2.65 -3.54 -11.87
N PRO A 150 -1.46 -3.41 -12.52
CA PRO A 150 -0.85 -4.54 -13.24
C PRO A 150 -0.48 -5.73 -12.34
N LEU A 151 -0.20 -5.47 -11.04
CA LEU A 151 0.15 -6.52 -10.07
C LEU A 151 -1.08 -7.23 -9.50
N LEU A 152 -2.21 -6.53 -9.45
CA LEU A 152 -3.51 -7.04 -8.98
C LEU A 152 -4.23 -7.87 -10.04
N SER A 153 -3.88 -7.66 -11.32
CA SER A 153 -4.35 -8.46 -12.43
C SER A 153 -3.59 -9.79 -12.46
N ASN A 154 -4.30 -10.92 -12.60
CA ASN A 154 -3.69 -12.25 -12.78
C ASN A 154 -2.89 -12.31 -14.10
N HIS A 155 -1.67 -11.79 -14.12
CA HIS A 155 -0.70 -12.14 -15.15
C HIS A 155 -0.21 -13.56 -14.87
N ARG A 156 -0.80 -14.53 -15.58
CA ARG A 156 -0.15 -15.81 -15.84
C ARG A 156 1.22 -15.46 -16.45
N PRO A 157 2.36 -15.92 -15.90
CA PRO A 157 3.61 -15.76 -16.61
C PRO A 157 3.43 -16.45 -17.96
N GLU A 158 3.46 -15.69 -19.05
CA GLU A 158 3.63 -16.29 -20.36
C GLU A 158 4.87 -17.16 -20.29
N LYS A 159 4.73 -18.41 -20.73
CA LYS A 159 5.84 -19.34 -20.86
C LYS A 159 6.96 -18.57 -21.59
N PRO A 160 8.18 -18.47 -21.03
CA PRO A 160 9.27 -17.81 -21.74
C PRO A 160 9.38 -18.47 -23.10
N THR A 161 9.14 -17.68 -24.15
CA THR A 161 9.34 -18.13 -25.52
C THR A 161 10.80 -18.57 -25.60
N PRO A 162 11.10 -19.83 -25.97
CA PRO A 162 12.48 -20.26 -26.07
C PRO A 162 13.18 -19.32 -27.05
N VAL A 163 14.19 -18.61 -26.55
CA VAL A 163 15.06 -17.77 -27.36
C VAL A 163 15.56 -18.66 -28.48
N ARG A 164 15.08 -18.38 -29.70
CA ARG A 164 15.48 -19.11 -30.90
C ARG A 164 16.96 -18.82 -31.08
N THR A 165 17.80 -19.76 -30.64
CA THR A 165 19.24 -19.72 -30.85
C THR A 165 19.47 -19.55 -32.35
N VAL A 166 19.83 -18.33 -32.77
CA VAL A 166 20.31 -18.09 -34.12
C VAL A 166 21.69 -18.73 -34.18
N ARG A 167 21.70 -20.04 -34.46
CA ARG A 167 22.91 -20.78 -34.83
C ARG A 167 23.38 -20.16 -36.14
N ARG A 168 24.32 -19.23 -36.02
CA ARG A 168 25.04 -18.63 -37.13
C ARG A 168 25.75 -19.78 -37.86
N GLU A 169 25.16 -20.24 -38.96
CA GLU A 169 25.85 -21.07 -39.94
C GLU A 169 27.01 -20.25 -40.49
N LEU A 170 28.22 -20.51 -39.99
CA LEU A 170 29.43 -20.26 -40.75
C LEU A 170 29.54 -21.38 -41.77
N ALA A 171 28.82 -21.19 -42.88
CA ALA A 171 29.03 -21.96 -44.09
C ALA A 171 30.49 -21.79 -44.51
N ALA A 172 31.13 -22.92 -44.76
CA ALA A 172 32.42 -23.04 -45.40
C ALA A 172 32.42 -22.24 -46.71
N VAL A 173 33.24 -21.19 -46.78
CA VAL A 173 33.72 -20.65 -48.04
C VAL A 173 35.01 -21.38 -48.36
N SER A 174 34.85 -22.54 -48.99
CA SER A 174 35.85 -23.10 -49.89
C SER A 174 35.90 -22.21 -51.13
N GLY A 175 36.96 -21.42 -51.27
CA GLY A 175 37.29 -20.70 -52.50
C GLY A 175 38.78 -20.85 -52.76
N GLY A 176 39.14 -21.81 -53.60
CA GLY A 176 40.50 -21.97 -54.09
C GLY A 176 40.92 -20.79 -54.97
N SER A 177 42.24 -20.55 -55.01
CA SER A 177 42.93 -19.87 -56.12
C SER A 177 44.41 -20.24 -56.08
N SER A 178 44.94 -20.48 -57.29
CA SER A 178 46.32 -20.73 -57.76
C SER A 178 47.44 -20.12 -56.89
N TRP A 179 48.64 -20.71 -56.76
CA TRP A 179 49.60 -21.13 -57.80
C TRP A 179 50.37 -22.39 -57.40
#